data_AF-A0AB74M647-F1
#
_entry.id   AF-A0AB74M647-F1
#
_cell.length_a   1.000
_cell.length_b   1.000
_cell.length_c   1.000
_cell.angle_alpha   90.00
_cell.angle_beta   90.00
_cell.angle_gamma   90.00
#
_symmetry.space_group_name_H-M   'P 1'
#
loop_
_entity.id
_entity.type
_entity.pdbx_description
1 polymer ?
#
loop_
_entity_poly.entity_id
_entity_poly.type
_entity_poly.pdbx_seq_one_letter_code
_entity_poly.pdbx_strand_id
1 'polypeptide(L)'
;MSPYTRANLTLAHRRKSLTAQGVRLPVRTGEGALRALVDADGKVFAVLIPTGSAASDHALAETIATAINAGCGVPAPDVAAPLDPHHVAAVRAESRQQAERMNRGRLPDAAE
;
A
#
# COMPACT_ATOMS: atom_id res chain seq x y z
N MET A 1 -19.04 14.45 -29.51
CA MET A 1 -19.02 13.79 -28.18
C MET A 1 -17.88 14.40 -27.37
N SER A 2 -18.13 14.84 -26.14
CA SER A 2 -17.13 15.55 -25.32
C SER A 2 -15.99 14.61 -24.85
N PRO A 3 -14.73 15.08 -24.78
CA PRO A 3 -13.61 14.28 -24.27
C PRO A 3 -13.84 13.76 -22.83
N TYR A 4 -14.54 14.53 -22.00
CA TYR A 4 -14.92 14.13 -20.65
C TYR A 4 -15.85 12.90 -20.62
N THR A 5 -16.82 12.84 -21.53
CA THR A 5 -17.73 11.71 -21.67
C THR A 5 -16.98 10.44 -22.07
N ARG A 6 -15.95 10.57 -22.94
CA ARG A 6 -15.13 9.45 -23.40
C ARG A 6 -14.22 8.90 -22.29
N ALA A 7 -13.62 9.78 -21.49
CA ALA A 7 -12.80 9.40 -20.35
C ALA A 7 -13.62 8.62 -19.30
N ASN A 8 -14.80 9.12 -18.93
CA ASN A 8 -15.66 8.48 -17.94
C ASN A 8 -16.17 7.11 -18.40
N LEU A 9 -16.53 6.96 -19.69
CA LEU A 9 -16.93 5.69 -20.27
C LEU A 9 -15.80 4.64 -20.16
N THR A 10 -14.55 5.08 -20.36
CA THR A 10 -13.37 4.21 -20.32
C THR A 10 -13.07 3.73 -18.88
N LEU A 11 -13.18 4.60 -17.89
CA LEU A 11 -13.01 4.24 -16.47
C LEU A 11 -14.10 3.26 -16.01
N ALA A 12 -15.37 3.55 -16.35
CA ALA A 12 -16.51 2.69 -16.01
C ALA A 12 -16.37 1.30 -16.66
N HIS A 13 -15.88 1.24 -17.91
CA HIS A 13 -15.63 -0.01 -18.60
C HIS A 13 -14.53 -0.83 -17.91
N ARG A 14 -13.41 -0.21 -17.53
CA ARG A 14 -12.31 -0.87 -16.81
C ARG A 14 -12.76 -1.41 -15.44
N ARG A 15 -13.49 -0.58 -14.68
CA ARG A 15 -14.08 -1.00 -13.40
C ARG A 15 -15.02 -2.19 -13.58
N LYS A 16 -15.92 -2.15 -14.58
CA LYS A 16 -16.83 -3.26 -14.87
C LYS A 16 -16.08 -4.55 -15.25
N SER A 17 -15.01 -4.43 -16.03
CA SER A 17 -14.17 -5.57 -16.41
C SER A 17 -13.49 -6.23 -15.21
N LEU A 18 -12.89 -5.45 -14.30
CA LEU A 18 -12.28 -5.95 -13.06
C LEU A 18 -13.31 -6.61 -12.13
N THR A 19 -14.48 -5.98 -11.95
CA THR A 19 -15.57 -6.58 -11.15
C THR A 19 -16.05 -7.91 -11.76
N ALA A 20 -16.13 -8.01 -13.09
CA ALA A 20 -16.51 -9.26 -13.76
C ALA A 20 -15.47 -10.39 -13.55
N GLN A 21 -14.21 -10.03 -13.28
CA GLN A 21 -13.16 -10.97 -12.88
C GLN A 21 -13.17 -11.26 -11.36
N GLY A 22 -14.11 -10.68 -10.62
CA GLY A 22 -14.27 -10.88 -9.19
C GLY A 22 -13.31 -10.04 -8.32
N VAL A 23 -12.68 -9.00 -8.87
CA VAL A 23 -11.80 -8.10 -8.13
C VAL A 23 -12.59 -6.89 -7.61
N ARG A 24 -12.50 -6.63 -6.31
CA ARG A 24 -13.17 -5.50 -5.64
C ARG A 24 -12.21 -4.34 -5.39
N LEU A 25 -12.61 -3.13 -5.78
CA LEU A 25 -11.82 -1.91 -5.57
C LEU A 25 -12.12 -1.29 -4.18
N PRO A 26 -11.17 -0.60 -3.53
CA PRO A 26 -9.80 -0.34 -3.98
C PRO A 26 -8.90 -1.57 -3.86
N VAL A 27 -7.95 -1.69 -4.80
CA VAL A 27 -6.83 -2.63 -4.71
C VAL A 27 -5.75 -2.06 -3.79
N ARG A 28 -5.08 -2.92 -3.03
CA ARG A 28 -3.99 -2.56 -2.12
C ARG A 28 -2.84 -3.55 -2.25
N THR A 29 -1.67 -3.18 -1.71
CA THR A 29 -0.60 -4.13 -1.46
C THR A 29 -1.00 -5.04 -0.30
N GLY A 30 -0.75 -6.35 -0.43
CA GLY A 30 -0.99 -7.31 0.64
C GLY A 30 0.11 -7.21 1.70
N GLU A 31 -0.28 -7.31 2.98
CA GLU A 31 0.65 -7.43 4.09
C GLU A 31 1.10 -8.91 4.22
N GLY A 32 2.41 -9.16 4.19
CA GLY A 32 2.98 -10.50 4.42
C GLY A 32 4.13 -10.88 3.50
N ALA A 33 4.58 -12.13 3.59
CA ALA A 33 5.71 -12.66 2.80
C ALA A 33 5.43 -12.69 1.29
N LEU A 34 4.15 -12.73 0.90
CA LEU A 34 3.73 -12.69 -0.49
C LEU A 34 3.59 -11.23 -0.94
N ARG A 35 4.42 -10.84 -1.92
CA ARG A 35 4.37 -9.56 -2.62
C ARG A 35 3.13 -9.51 -3.52
N ALA A 36 1.97 -9.41 -2.89
CA ALA A 36 0.67 -9.61 -3.53
C ALA A 36 -0.09 -8.29 -3.70
N LEU A 37 -0.99 -8.28 -4.68
CA LEU A 37 -2.08 -7.31 -4.74
C LEU A 37 -3.34 -7.99 -4.21
N VAL A 38 -3.99 -7.29 -3.28
CA VAL A 38 -5.24 -7.69 -2.67
C VAL A 38 -6.35 -6.75 -3.08
N ASP A 39 -7.55 -7.28 -3.18
CA ASP A 39 -8.75 -6.50 -3.41
C ASP A 39 -9.30 -5.92 -2.09
N ALA A 40 -10.42 -5.19 -2.16
CA ALA A 40 -11.03 -4.55 -1.00
C ALA A 40 -11.49 -5.51 0.10
N ASP A 41 -11.75 -6.78 -0.23
CA ASP A 41 -12.14 -7.83 0.70
C ASP A 41 -10.90 -8.57 1.26
N GLY A 42 -9.68 -8.18 0.86
CA GLY A 42 -8.42 -8.80 1.25
C GLY A 42 -8.04 -10.02 0.41
N LYS A 43 -8.75 -10.29 -0.69
CA LYS A 43 -8.48 -11.44 -1.56
C LYS A 43 -7.29 -11.15 -2.46
N VAL A 44 -6.29 -12.02 -2.44
CA VAL A 44 -5.16 -11.99 -3.37
C VAL A 44 -5.65 -12.30 -4.78
N PHE A 45 -5.35 -11.44 -5.75
CA PHE A 45 -5.67 -11.66 -7.17
C PHE A 45 -4.46 -11.57 -8.10
N ALA A 46 -3.33 -11.04 -7.61
CA ALA A 46 -2.06 -11.02 -8.33
C ALA A 46 -0.88 -11.11 -7.36
N VAL A 47 0.25 -11.63 -7.84
CA VAL A 47 1.51 -11.72 -7.10
C VAL A 47 2.64 -11.20 -8.00
N LEU A 48 3.52 -10.40 -7.44
CA LEU A 48 4.71 -9.89 -8.11
C LEU A 48 5.83 -10.91 -8.06
N ILE A 49 6.56 -11.04 -9.17
CA ILE A 49 7.76 -11.88 -9.23
C ILE A 49 8.89 -11.13 -8.49
N PRO A 50 9.53 -11.76 -7.48
CA PRO A 50 10.67 -11.21 -6.76
C PRO A 50 11.79 -10.66 -7.65
N THR A 51 12.23 -9.41 -7.40
CA THR A 51 13.45 -8.85 -8.03
C THR A 51 14.70 -9.03 -7.18
N GLY A 52 14.55 -9.54 -5.96
CA GLY A 52 15.64 -9.67 -4.97
C GLY A 52 15.71 -8.51 -3.98
N SER A 53 14.98 -7.41 -4.23
CA SER A 53 14.84 -6.27 -3.30
C SER A 53 13.40 -6.17 -2.82
N ALA A 54 13.16 -6.44 -1.53
CA ALA A 54 11.83 -6.34 -0.95
C ALA A 54 11.26 -4.91 -1.02
N ALA A 55 12.11 -3.89 -0.85
CA ALA A 55 11.71 -2.49 -0.95
C ALA A 55 11.28 -2.12 -2.38
N SER A 56 12.03 -2.58 -3.39
CA SER A 56 11.70 -2.34 -4.80
C SER A 56 10.43 -3.07 -5.21
N ASP A 57 10.25 -4.32 -4.76
CA ASP A 57 9.04 -5.11 -5.02
C ASP A 57 7.80 -4.46 -4.38
N HIS A 58 7.94 -3.91 -3.17
CA HIS A 58 6.86 -3.21 -2.50
C HIS A 58 6.48 -1.91 -3.22
N ALA A 59 7.47 -1.08 -3.57
CA ALA A 59 7.23 0.16 -4.33
C ALA A 59 6.58 -0.11 -5.69
N LEU A 60 6.98 -1.20 -6.36
CA LEU A 60 6.36 -1.64 -7.61
C LEU A 60 4.89 -2.06 -7.38
N ALA A 61 4.61 -2.84 -6.34
CA ALA A 61 3.26 -3.25 -6.00
C ALA A 61 2.35 -2.05 -5.69
N GLU A 62 2.84 -1.07 -4.92
CA GLU A 62 2.11 0.17 -4.64
C GLU A 62 1.83 0.98 -5.91
N THR A 63 2.82 1.06 -6.80
CA THR A 63 2.69 1.75 -8.09
C THR A 63 1.61 1.09 -8.95
N ILE A 64 1.59 -0.24 -9.02
CA ILE A 64 0.58 -0.99 -9.78
C ILE A 64 -0.81 -0.82 -9.15
N ALA A 65 -0.94 -0.96 -7.83
CA ALA A 65 -2.20 -0.77 -7.13
C ALA A 65 -2.78 0.63 -7.38
N THR A 66 -1.93 1.66 -7.28
CA THR A 66 -2.29 3.06 -7.55
C THR A 66 -2.76 3.24 -9.00
N ALA A 67 -2.03 2.67 -9.97
CA ALA A 67 -2.39 2.76 -11.38
C ALA A 67 -3.72 2.07 -11.70
N ILE A 68 -3.99 0.90 -11.11
CA ILE A 68 -5.26 0.17 -11.27
C ILE A 68 -6.42 1.01 -10.70
N ASN A 69 -6.26 1.51 -9.48
CA ASN A 69 -7.26 2.32 -8.80
C ASN A 69 -7.57 3.59 -9.61
N ALA A 70 -6.55 4.34 -10.02
CA ALA A 70 -6.70 5.52 -10.86
C ALA A 70 -7.37 5.18 -12.22
N GLY A 71 -6.95 4.08 -12.85
CA GLY A 71 -7.53 3.57 -14.09
C GLY A 71 -8.99 3.12 -13.98
N CYS A 72 -9.50 2.95 -12.76
CA CYS A 72 -10.89 2.63 -12.46
C CYS A 72 -11.68 3.81 -11.85
N GLY A 73 -11.07 5.00 -11.79
CA GLY A 73 -11.68 6.18 -11.19
C GLY A 73 -11.81 6.12 -9.67
N VAL A 74 -11.01 5.29 -9.00
CA VAL A 74 -10.91 5.27 -7.54
C VAL A 74 -9.96 6.39 -7.13
N PRO A 75 -10.42 7.38 -6.34
CA PRO A 75 -9.55 8.46 -5.89
C PRO A 75 -8.43 7.89 -5.03
N ALA A 76 -7.22 8.43 -5.20
CA ALA A 76 -6.13 8.13 -4.28
C ALA A 76 -6.58 8.53 -2.86
N PRO A 77 -6.27 7.72 -1.83
CA PRO A 77 -6.44 8.18 -0.46
C PRO A 77 -5.67 9.50 -0.31
N ASP A 78 -6.36 10.51 0.21
CA ASP A 78 -5.78 11.84 0.32
C ASP A 78 -4.55 11.74 1.24
N VAL A 79 -3.36 11.97 0.69
CA VAL A 79 -2.09 12.00 1.45
C VAL A 79 -2.14 13.09 2.55
N ALA A 80 -3.12 14.00 2.43
CA ALA A 80 -3.34 15.13 3.32
C ALA A 80 -4.42 14.90 4.40
N ALA A 81 -4.98 13.69 4.57
CA ALA A 81 -5.79 13.43 5.76
C ALA A 81 -4.90 13.65 6.99
N PRO A 82 -5.23 14.60 7.89
CA PRO A 82 -4.42 14.84 9.07
C PRO A 82 -4.32 13.53 9.85
N LEU A 83 -3.10 13.01 10.00
CA LEU A 83 -2.85 11.91 10.92
C LEU A 83 -3.33 12.37 12.30
N ASP A 84 -4.14 11.56 12.97
CA ASP A 84 -4.59 11.86 14.32
C ASP A 84 -3.35 12.15 15.21
N PRO A 85 -3.21 13.38 15.75
CA PRO A 85 -2.07 13.76 16.56
C PRO A 85 -1.83 12.82 17.74
N HIS A 86 -2.89 12.23 18.30
CA HIS A 86 -2.78 11.27 19.40
C HIS A 86 -2.15 9.95 18.94
N HIS A 87 -2.54 9.47 17.76
CA HIS A 87 -1.95 8.28 17.16
C HIS A 87 -0.45 8.48 16.85
N VAL A 88 -0.09 9.63 16.26
CA VAL A 88 1.31 9.97 15.97
C VAL A 88 2.14 10.08 17.26
N ALA A 89 1.58 10.66 18.32
CA ALA A 89 2.25 10.73 19.62
C ALA A 89 2.48 9.33 20.22
N ALA A 90 1.50 8.43 20.11
CA ALA A 90 1.62 7.05 20.58
C ALA A 90 2.73 6.28 19.83
N VAL A 91 2.75 6.32 18.49
CA VAL A 91 3.78 5.66 17.67
C VAL A 91 5.18 6.20 18.01
N ARG A 92 5.31 7.52 18.24
CA ARG A 92 6.57 8.14 18.66
C ARG A 92 7.03 7.69 20.04
N ALA A 93 6.12 7.56 20.99
CA ALA A 93 6.43 7.06 22.33
C ALA A 93 6.90 5.60 22.28
N GLU A 94 6.20 4.75 21.52
CA GLU A 94 6.55 3.35 21.34
C GLU A 94 7.92 3.18 20.65
N SER A 95 8.17 3.96 19.60
CA SER A 95 9.46 3.97 18.91
C SER A 95 10.62 4.36 19.83
N ARG A 96 10.41 5.31 20.75
CA ARG A 96 11.40 5.72 21.74
C ARG A 96 11.68 4.60 22.75
N GLN A 97 10.62 3.96 23.26
CA GLN A 97 10.75 2.81 24.17
C GLN A 97 11.47 1.64 23.50
N GLN A 98 11.20 1.39 22.22
CA GLN A 98 11.89 0.38 21.42
C GLN A 98 13.40 0.70 21.31
N ALA A 99 13.74 1.95 20.98
CA ALA A 99 15.13 2.39 20.88
C ALA A 99 15.90 2.27 22.21
N GLU A 100 15.26 2.62 23.33
CA GLU A 100 15.85 2.45 24.66
C GLU A 100 16.08 0.98 25.02
N ARG A 101 15.14 0.09 24.67
CA ARG A 101 15.31 -1.36 24.86
C ARG A 101 16.48 -1.91 24.05
N MET A 102 16.63 -1.48 22.79
CA MET A 102 17.76 -1.88 21.96
C MET A 102 19.10 -1.38 22.51
N ASN A 103 19.16 -0.13 23.00
CA ASN A 103 20.37 0.43 23.60
C ASN A 103 20.75 -0.25 24.92
N ARG A 104 19.79 -0.69 25.74
CA ARG A 104 20.08 -1.47 26.96
C ARG A 104 20.56 -2.90 26.69
N GLY A 105 20.20 -3.47 25.54
CA GLY A 105 20.64 -4.80 25.11
C GLY A 105 22.04 -4.82 24.46
N ARG A 106 22.61 -3.66 24.13
CA ARG A 106 23.96 -3.54 23.59
C ARG A 106 24.95 -3.48 24.76
N LEU A 107 25.57 -4.61 25.11
CA LEU A 107 26.71 -4.62 26.03
C LEU A 107 27.81 -3.69 25.46
N PRO A 108 28.47 -2.85 26.28
CA PRO A 108 29.60 -2.08 25.82
C PRO A 108 30.67 -3.07 25.35
N ASP A 109 31.19 -2.89 24.13
CA ASP A 109 32.41 -3.56 23.71
C ASP A 109 33.46 -3.28 24.80
N ALA A 110 33.91 -4.36 25.44
CA ALA A 110 34.90 -4.29 26.50
C ALA A 110 36.11 -3.51 25.98
N ALA A 111 36.44 -2.44 26.68
CA ALA A 111 37.69 -1.71 26.45
C ALA A 111 38.86 -2.66 26.75
N GLU A 112 39.65 -2.99 25.73
CA GLU A 112 41.05 -3.39 25.84
C GLU A 112 41.95 -2.18 25.53
#